data_AF-A0A538NUA8-F1
#
_entry.id   AF-A0A538NUA8-F1
#
_cell.length_a   1.000
_cell.length_b   1.000
_cell.length_c   1.000
_cell.angle_alpha   90.00
_cell.angle_beta   90.00
_cell.angle_gamma   90.00
#
_symmetry.space_group_name_H-M   'P 1'
#
loop_
_entity.id
_entity.type
_entity.pdbx_description
1 polymer ?
#
loop_
_entity_poly.entity_id
_entity_poly.type
_entity_poly.pdbx_seq_one_letter_code
_entity_poly.pdbx_strand_id
1 'polypeptide(L)' 'IDKTYKELSARGVEFEGPPQKQPWGTYAMFKDSEGNRFVISS' A
#
# COMPACT_ATOMS: atom_id res chain seq x y z
N ILE A 1 -5.25 -6.96 2.07
CA ILE A 1 -3.97 -6.28 1.73
C ILE A 1 -3.36 -6.78 0.43
N ASP A 2 -3.09 -8.08 0.21
CA ASP A 2 -2.47 -8.56 -1.05
C ASP A 2 -3.27 -8.19 -2.31
N LYS A 3 -4.59 -8.42 -2.27
CA LYS A 3 -5.49 -8.06 -3.38
C LYS A 3 -5.52 -6.56 -3.63
N THR A 4 -5.64 -5.77 -2.56
CA THR A 4 -5.63 -4.29 -2.62
C THR A 4 -4.30 -3.75 -3.15
N TYR A 5 -3.17 -4.32 -2.71
CA TYR A 5 -1.83 -3.99 -3.19
C TYR A 5 -1.71 -4.23 -4.70
N LYS A 6 -2.12 -5.42 -5.18
CA LYS A 6 -2.12 -5.75 -6.61
C LYS A 6 -3.02 -4.83 -7.43
N GLU A 7 -4.21 -4.53 -6.92
CA GLU A 7 -5.18 -3.71 -7.64
C GLU A 7 -4.72 -2.25 -7.76
N LEU A 8 -4.15 -1.69 -6.68
CA LEU A 8 -3.57 -0.34 -6.70
C LEU A 8 -2.28 -0.31 -7.54
N SER A 9 -1.43 -1.33 -7.42
CA SER A 9 -0.20 -1.41 -8.23
C SER A 9 -0.51 -1.50 -9.72
N ALA A 10 -1.55 -2.25 -10.10
CA ALA A 10 -2.05 -2.31 -11.48
C ALA A 10 -2.64 -0.98 -11.98
N ARG A 11 -3.10 -0.11 -11.07
CA ARG A 11 -3.57 1.26 -11.39
C ARG A 11 -2.42 2.27 -11.52
N GLY A 12 -1.17 1.84 -11.39
CA GLY A 12 0.00 2.72 -11.50
C GLY A 12 0.38 3.41 -10.19
N VAL A 13 -0.16 2.94 -9.06
CA VAL A 13 0.21 3.45 -7.74
C VAL A 13 1.60 2.92 -7.37
N GLU A 14 2.50 3.84 -7.00
CA GLU A 14 3.84 3.49 -6.54
C GLU A 14 3.81 3.14 -5.05
N PHE A 15 4.15 1.90 -4.72
CA PHE A 15 4.29 1.49 -3.32
C PHE A 15 5.66 1.89 -2.79
N GLU A 16 5.70 2.50 -1.60
CA GLU A 16 6.98 2.80 -0.93
C GLU A 16 7.68 1.51 -0.46
N GLY A 17 6.94 0.40 -0.37
CA GLY A 17 7.50 -0.91 -0.08
C GLY A 17 6.44 -2.01 0.00
N PRO A 18 6.88 -3.27 0.19
CA PRO A 18 5.98 -4.38 0.40
C PRO A 18 5.18 -4.21 1.71
N PRO A 19 3.99 -4.83 1.81
CA PRO A 19 3.22 -4.84 3.06
C PRO A 19 4.04 -5.36 4.24
N GLN A 20 4.14 -4.55 5.30
CA GLN A 20 4.80 -4.88 6.55
C GLN A 20 3.83 -5.52 7.54
N LYS A 21 4.28 -6.61 8.16
CA LYS A 21 3.55 -7.31 9.21
C LYS A 21 3.99 -6.75 10.57
N GLN A 22 3.04 -6.17 11.29
CA GLN A 22 3.19 -5.63 12.65
C GLN A 22 2.39 -6.49 13.64
N PRO A 23 2.68 -6.39 14.95
CA PRO A 23 1.94 -7.12 15.98
C PRO A 23 0.44 -6.79 16.03
N TRP A 24 0.05 -5.61 15.55
CA TRP A 24 -1.35 -5.13 15.53
C TRP A 24 -2.05 -5.31 14.18
N GLY A 25 -1.37 -5.84 13.15
CA GLY A 25 -1.95 -6.01 11.82
C GLY A 25 -0.91 -5.98 10.73
N THR A 26 -1.34 -5.96 9.47
CA THR A 26 -0.45 -5.75 8.33
C THR A 26 -0.76 -4.38 7.73
N TYR A 27 0.23 -3.64 7.29
CA TYR A 27 0.01 -2.38 6.59
C TYR A 27 0.93 -2.26 5.38
N ALA A 28 0.50 -1.52 4.35
CA ALA A 28 1.35 -1.11 3.24
C ALA A 28 1.24 0.40 3.05
N MET A 29 2.33 1.01 2.62
CA MET A 29 2.40 2.43 2.29
C MET A 29 2.55 2.60 0.79
N PHE A 30 1.78 3.52 0.22
CA PHE A 30 1.88 3.87 -1.18
C PHE A 30 1.74 5.37 -1.41
N LYS A 31 2.25 5.81 -2.55
CA LYS A 31 2.21 7.18 -3.01
C LYS A 31 1.40 7.25 -4.31
N ASP A 32 0.46 8.18 -4.33
CA ASP A 32 -0.28 8.51 -5.54
C ASP A 32 0.55 9.46 -6.45
N SER A 33 0.13 9.60 -7.71
CA SER A 33 0.72 10.53 -8.70
C SER A 33 0.75 11.99 -8.23
N GLU A 34 -0.14 12.39 -7.33
CA GLU A 34 -0.20 13.73 -6.72
C GLU A 34 0.80 13.88 -5.54
N GLY A 35 1.50 12.80 -5.18
CA GLY A 35 2.49 12.78 -4.13
C GLY A 35 1.96 12.53 -2.72
N ASN A 36 0.66 12.28 -2.61
CA ASN A 36 -0.01 11.93 -1.36
C ASN A 36 0.37 10.51 -0.91
N ARG A 37 0.74 10.37 0.36
CA ARG A 37 1.04 9.07 0.98
C ARG A 37 -0.19 8.50 1.66
N PHE A 38 -0.56 7.29 1.30
CA PHE A 38 -1.64 6.55 1.90
C PHE A 38 -1.13 5.30 2.60
N VAL A 39 -1.73 5.01 3.74
CA VAL A 39 -1.51 3.77 4.48
C VAL A 39 -2.76 2.92 4.33
N ILE A 40 -2.60 1.70 3.82
CA ILE A 40 -3.65 0.69 3.87
C ILE A 40 -3.28 -0.33 4.94
N SER A 41 -4.16 -0.48 5.93
CA SER A 41 -4.10 -1.54 6.93
C SER A 41 -5.34 -2.42 6.81
N SER A 42 -5.27 -3.62 7.39
CA SER A 42 -6.38 -4.56 7.51
C SER A 42 -6.50 -4.99 8.95
#